data_AF-A0A924PCD9-F1
#
_entry.id   AF-A0A924PCD9-F1
#
_cell.length_a   1.000
_cell.length_b   1.000
_cell.length_c   1.000
_cell.angle_alpha   90.00
_cell.angle_beta   90.00
_cell.angle_gamma   90.00
#
_symmetry.space_group_name_H-M   'P 1'
#
loop_
_entity.id
_entity.type
_entity.pdbx_description
1 polymer ?
#
loop_
_entity_poly.entity_id
_entity_poly.type
_entity_poly.pdbx_seq_one_letter_code
_entity_poly.pdbx_strand_id
1 'polypeptide(L)'
;MKSRPEWARKLEKRLGPVLKAASSAALQRKTDHHFSFLRKALPFVSELKLKPHPLALQGQPLDSVLLTLSPLFRESREVYLRQGCEFEPALITSPRSLSSVSLVKAKIQYSPIAEELMWAATDPNQKNDPSHLMMLITFTTSLYHEQNHRILWNLLPPPPLGDPEALRRYLNFAESLVITLDMALGDELGPALASLFYLTGVTYDPGTVAKRDLMKTQKKNSPSAAKRLYRNYLQAALHSTFLHLELYNADNVEAAIQKLFPTLGDFALRATRRSANLDSMFINLTNPDWQEMHGKTVVKALQKQSPQPLVISENPMENHFQYLFAEKAFDLLGL
;
A
#
# COMPACT_ATOMS: atom_id res chain seq x y z
N MET A 1 -1.20 21.78 -3.22
CA MET A 1 -0.27 20.79 -3.82
C MET A 1 0.88 21.55 -4.45
N LYS A 2 2.12 21.39 -3.94
CA LYS A 2 3.31 21.88 -4.66
C LYS A 2 3.34 21.21 -6.03
N SER A 3 3.72 21.95 -7.07
CA SER A 3 3.86 21.40 -8.42
C SER A 3 4.86 20.24 -8.40
N ARG A 4 4.53 19.14 -9.10
CA ARG A 4 5.44 17.98 -9.19
C ARG A 4 6.78 18.41 -9.80
N PRO A 5 7.91 17.85 -9.32
CA PRO A 5 9.21 18.09 -9.92
C PRO A 5 9.19 17.88 -11.44
N GLU A 6 9.95 18.67 -12.19
CA GLU A 6 9.97 18.61 -13.66
C GLU A 6 10.37 17.22 -14.17
N TRP A 7 11.35 16.58 -13.53
CA TRP A 7 11.79 15.25 -13.90
C TRP A 7 10.67 14.20 -13.74
N ALA A 8 9.80 14.34 -12.74
CA ALA A 8 8.68 13.43 -12.52
C ALA A 8 7.67 13.55 -13.66
N ARG A 9 7.40 14.79 -14.10
CA ARG A 9 6.55 15.05 -15.28
C ARG A 9 7.16 14.49 -16.57
N LYS A 10 8.49 14.58 -16.73
CA LYS A 10 9.22 13.96 -17.86
C LYS A 10 9.12 12.44 -17.81
N LEU A 11 9.27 11.84 -16.63
CA LEU A 11 9.12 10.40 -16.41
C LEU A 11 7.72 9.92 -16.80
N GLU A 12 6.68 10.59 -16.32
CA GLU A 12 5.29 10.28 -16.67
C GLU A 12 5.02 10.42 -18.17
N LYS A 13 5.57 11.45 -18.82
CA LYS A 13 5.43 11.64 -20.27
C LYS A 13 6.15 10.53 -21.05
N ARG A 14 7.35 10.14 -20.62
CA ARG A 14 8.19 9.11 -21.27
C ARG A 14 7.60 7.71 -21.08
N LEU A 15 7.11 7.40 -19.88
CA LEU A 15 6.53 6.10 -19.55
C LEU A 15 5.06 5.98 -19.94
N GLY A 16 4.32 7.09 -20.08
CA GLY A 16 2.88 7.09 -20.37
C GLY A 16 2.46 6.15 -21.51
N PRO A 17 3.13 6.15 -22.68
CA PRO A 17 2.84 5.19 -23.75
C PRO A 17 3.10 3.72 -23.36
N VAL A 18 4.20 3.47 -22.64
CA VAL A 18 4.57 2.13 -22.15
C VAL A 18 3.58 1.65 -21.09
N LEU A 19 3.11 2.55 -20.23
CA LEU A 19 2.12 2.28 -19.20
C LEU A 19 0.75 2.00 -19.79
N LYS A 20 0.34 2.67 -20.86
CA LYS A 20 -0.92 2.32 -21.54
C LYS A 20 -0.86 0.91 -22.12
N ALA A 21 0.28 0.52 -22.68
CA ALA A 21 0.51 -0.83 -23.18
C ALA A 21 0.61 -1.86 -22.01
N ALA A 22 1.25 -1.47 -20.91
CA ALA A 22 1.44 -2.32 -19.74
C ALA A 22 0.20 -2.40 -18.85
N SER A 23 -0.66 -1.38 -18.74
CA SER A 23 -1.86 -1.40 -17.90
C SER A 23 -2.93 -2.37 -18.43
N SER A 24 -2.98 -2.54 -19.75
CA SER A 24 -3.80 -3.58 -20.40
C SER A 24 -3.26 -5.00 -20.15
N ALA A 25 -2.01 -5.12 -19.69
CA ALA A 25 -1.23 -6.35 -19.58
C ALA A 25 -0.85 -6.73 -18.12
N ALA A 26 -0.73 -5.76 -17.22
CA ALA A 26 -0.36 -5.91 -15.82
C ALA A 26 -1.50 -6.57 -15.04
N LEU A 27 -2.75 -6.34 -15.46
CA LEU A 27 -3.91 -7.13 -15.04
C LEU A 27 -3.82 -8.61 -15.46
N GLN A 28 -3.00 -8.93 -16.47
CA GLN A 28 -2.82 -10.29 -17.00
C GLN A 28 -1.51 -10.96 -16.54
N ARG A 29 -0.72 -10.34 -15.64
CA ARG A 29 0.51 -10.89 -15.03
C ARG A 29 1.52 -11.49 -16.03
N LYS A 30 1.63 -10.95 -17.25
CA LYS A 30 2.61 -11.44 -18.23
C LYS A 30 3.99 -10.89 -17.89
N THR A 31 4.91 -11.77 -17.48
CA THR A 31 6.29 -11.46 -17.05
C THR A 31 7.04 -10.59 -18.08
N ASP A 32 6.84 -10.83 -19.37
CA ASP A 32 7.48 -10.08 -20.47
C ASP A 32 7.12 -8.59 -20.48
N HIS A 33 5.89 -8.26 -20.08
CA HIS A 33 5.43 -6.87 -20.06
C HIS A 33 5.97 -6.12 -18.83
N HIS A 34 6.11 -6.80 -17.69
CA HIS A 34 6.74 -6.25 -16.49
C HIS A 34 8.21 -5.93 -16.76
N PHE A 35 8.95 -6.90 -17.29
CA PHE A 35 10.37 -6.72 -17.61
C PHE A 35 10.60 -5.60 -18.63
N SER A 36 9.82 -5.56 -19.72
CA SER A 36 9.94 -4.52 -20.74
C SER A 36 9.71 -3.11 -20.19
N PHE A 37 8.77 -2.96 -19.24
CA PHE A 37 8.54 -1.70 -18.55
C PHE A 37 9.74 -1.31 -17.67
N LEU A 38 10.19 -2.21 -16.80
CA LEU A 38 11.28 -1.95 -15.86
C LEU A 38 12.60 -1.63 -16.56
N ARG A 39 12.94 -2.36 -17.62
CA ARG A 39 14.12 -2.10 -18.47
C ARG A 39 14.13 -0.69 -19.06
N LYS A 40 12.97 -0.06 -19.26
CA LYS A 40 12.87 1.33 -19.74
C LYS A 40 12.85 2.35 -18.62
N ALA A 41 12.24 2.01 -17.49
CA ALA A 41 12.01 2.93 -16.39
C ALA A 41 13.23 3.07 -15.47
N LEU A 42 13.89 1.97 -15.09
CA LEU A 42 15.00 1.99 -14.14
C LEU A 42 16.22 2.78 -14.68
N PRO A 43 16.64 2.65 -15.96
CA PRO A 43 17.72 3.47 -16.49
C PRO A 43 17.40 4.97 -16.47
N PHE A 44 16.14 5.35 -16.71
CA PHE A 44 15.77 6.76 -16.59
C PHE A 44 15.93 7.25 -15.15
N VAL A 45 15.54 6.42 -14.17
CA VAL A 45 15.66 6.79 -12.75
C VAL A 45 17.11 6.86 -12.31
N SER A 46 17.98 5.97 -12.79
CA SER A 46 19.41 6.01 -12.46
C SER A 46 20.11 7.25 -13.05
N GLU A 47 19.63 7.77 -14.18
CA GLU A 47 20.10 9.05 -14.75
C GLU A 47 19.65 10.27 -13.92
N LEU A 48 18.63 10.13 -13.06
CA LEU A 48 18.21 11.21 -12.19
C LEU A 48 19.24 11.41 -11.08
N LYS A 49 20.05 12.45 -11.21
CA LYS A 49 20.97 12.93 -10.16
C LYS A 49 20.20 13.58 -9.00
N LEU A 50 19.30 12.83 -8.37
CA LEU A 50 18.55 13.28 -7.20
C LEU A 50 19.48 13.32 -6.00
N LYS A 51 19.42 14.42 -5.24
CA LYS A 51 20.05 14.45 -3.92
C LYS A 51 19.32 13.45 -3.02
N PRO A 52 20.03 12.57 -2.29
CA PRO A 52 19.41 11.68 -1.33
C PRO A 52 18.56 12.46 -0.33
N HIS A 53 17.34 11.99 -0.06
CA HIS A 53 16.51 12.55 1.01
C HIS A 53 17.14 12.19 2.37
N PRO A 54 17.13 13.08 3.38
CA PRO A 54 17.77 12.80 4.68
C PRO A 54 17.22 11.57 5.41
N LEU A 55 15.95 11.23 5.15
CA LEU A 55 15.29 10.04 5.71
C LEU A 55 15.49 8.77 4.87
N ALA A 56 16.22 8.83 3.76
CA ALA A 56 16.37 7.71 2.84
C ALA A 56 17.22 6.59 3.46
N LEU A 57 16.80 5.35 3.27
CA LEU A 57 17.56 4.18 3.67
C LEU A 57 18.58 3.82 2.59
N GLN A 58 19.83 3.65 3.02
CA GLN A 58 20.93 3.32 2.11
C GLN A 58 20.68 1.96 1.46
N GLY A 59 20.76 1.90 0.13
CA GLY A 59 20.58 0.67 -0.63
C GLY A 59 19.13 0.18 -0.75
N GLN A 60 18.14 0.80 -0.10
CA GLN A 60 16.74 0.43 -0.35
C GLN A 60 16.32 0.87 -1.76
N PRO A 61 15.78 -0.04 -2.61
CA PRO A 61 15.32 0.32 -3.95
C PRO A 61 14.35 1.51 -3.95
N LEU A 62 14.71 2.54 -4.74
CA LEU A 62 13.89 3.72 -5.02
C LEU A 62 13.40 4.55 -3.80
N ASP A 63 13.91 4.31 -2.59
CA ASP A 63 13.41 4.94 -1.35
C ASP A 63 13.52 6.48 -1.40
N SER A 64 14.70 6.99 -1.77
CA SER A 64 14.92 8.44 -1.90
C SER A 64 14.03 9.08 -2.98
N VAL A 65 13.72 8.33 -4.04
CA VAL A 65 12.82 8.79 -5.11
C VAL A 65 11.40 8.93 -4.55
N LEU A 66 10.94 7.91 -3.81
CA LEU A 66 9.62 7.88 -3.22
C LEU A 66 9.45 8.98 -2.14
N LEU A 67 10.44 9.15 -1.25
CA LEU A 67 10.46 10.24 -0.25
C LEU A 67 10.42 11.64 -0.89
N THR A 68 11.00 11.79 -2.07
CA THR A 68 10.98 13.06 -2.81
C THR A 68 9.61 13.33 -3.44
N LEU A 69 8.97 12.28 -3.97
CA LEU A 69 7.71 12.39 -4.72
C LEU A 69 6.46 12.42 -3.85
N SER A 70 6.48 11.70 -2.73
CA SER A 70 5.29 11.42 -1.92
C SER A 70 5.40 12.05 -0.53
N PRO A 71 4.66 13.16 -0.28
CA PRO A 71 4.44 13.64 1.08
C PRO A 71 3.84 12.58 2.00
N LEU A 72 2.95 11.72 1.49
CA LEU A 72 2.33 10.67 2.29
C LEU A 72 3.33 9.62 2.78
N PHE A 73 4.22 9.14 1.90
CA PHE A 73 5.30 8.22 2.28
C PHE A 73 6.24 8.85 3.30
N ARG A 74 6.53 10.15 3.14
CA ARG A 74 7.36 10.91 4.07
C ARG A 74 6.72 11.03 5.46
N GLU A 75 5.43 11.40 5.52
CA GLU A 75 4.73 11.50 6.81
C GLU A 75 4.69 10.13 7.51
N SER A 76 4.41 9.05 6.78
CA SER A 76 4.50 7.68 7.34
C SER A 76 5.90 7.36 7.86
N ARG A 77 6.98 7.74 7.15
CA ARG A 77 8.37 7.57 7.62
C ARG A 77 8.64 8.36 8.91
N GLU A 78 8.17 9.59 8.98
CA GLU A 78 8.36 10.45 10.15
C GLU A 78 7.54 9.97 11.36
N VAL A 79 6.29 9.53 11.17
CA VAL A 79 5.47 8.93 12.23
C VAL A 79 6.11 7.64 12.74
N TYR A 80 6.54 6.74 11.85
CA TYR A 80 7.20 5.48 12.21
C TYR A 80 8.43 5.72 13.10
N LEU A 81 9.32 6.64 12.69
CA LEU A 81 10.51 6.98 13.46
C LEU A 81 10.17 7.68 14.79
N ARG A 82 9.17 8.57 14.81
CA ARG A 82 8.69 9.22 16.05
C ARG A 82 8.16 8.24 17.07
N GLN A 83 7.60 7.11 16.63
CA GLN A 83 7.15 6.03 17.51
C GLN A 83 8.28 5.14 18.04
N GLY A 84 9.55 5.50 17.79
CA GLY A 84 10.71 4.74 18.24
C GLY A 84 10.94 3.45 17.46
N CYS A 85 10.35 3.33 16.27
CA CYS A 85 10.60 2.19 15.40
C CYS A 85 11.87 2.40 14.55
N GLU A 86 12.49 1.30 14.11
CA GLU A 86 13.82 1.31 13.48
C GLU A 86 13.87 0.51 12.18
N PHE A 87 14.82 0.85 11.31
CA PHE A 87 15.13 0.07 10.11
C PHE A 87 16.44 -0.68 10.28
N GLU A 88 16.51 -1.91 9.77
CA GLU A 88 17.69 -2.75 9.83
C GLU A 88 18.04 -3.29 8.43
N PRO A 89 19.22 -2.99 7.88
CA PRO A 89 19.65 -3.61 6.63
C PRO A 89 19.90 -5.11 6.86
N ALA A 90 19.16 -5.95 6.15
CA ALA A 90 19.30 -7.40 6.19
C ALA A 90 18.78 -8.00 4.88
N LEU A 91 19.48 -8.99 4.33
CA LEU A 91 18.99 -9.70 3.15
C LEU A 91 17.76 -10.53 3.52
N ILE A 92 16.61 -10.10 3.03
CA ILE A 92 15.32 -10.75 3.22
C ILE A 92 14.56 -10.84 1.90
N THR A 93 13.78 -11.88 1.74
CA THR A 93 12.88 -12.04 0.59
C THR A 93 11.51 -11.47 0.91
N SER A 94 10.76 -11.04 -0.10
CA SER A 94 9.38 -10.57 0.06
C SER A 94 8.46 -11.62 0.72
N PRO A 95 8.56 -12.94 0.42
CA PRO A 95 7.82 -13.95 1.16
C PRO A 95 8.16 -13.96 2.66
N ARG A 96 9.43 -13.76 3.03
CA ARG A 96 9.83 -13.69 4.45
C ARG A 96 9.29 -12.44 5.12
N SER A 97 9.27 -11.28 4.45
CA SER A 97 8.69 -10.07 5.04
C SER A 97 7.18 -10.24 5.31
N LEU A 98 6.47 -10.88 4.37
CA LEU A 98 5.01 -11.10 4.45
C LEU A 98 4.58 -12.18 5.45
N SER A 99 5.41 -13.21 5.68
CA SER A 99 5.02 -14.37 6.50
C SER A 99 5.59 -14.34 7.93
N SER A 100 6.48 -13.40 8.24
CA SER A 100 7.19 -13.39 9.52
C SER A 100 6.40 -12.72 10.63
N VAL A 101 6.51 -13.26 11.85
CA VAL A 101 6.00 -12.62 13.08
C VAL A 101 6.74 -11.32 13.44
N SER A 102 7.74 -10.91 12.67
CA SER A 102 8.38 -9.59 12.80
C SER A 102 7.42 -8.42 12.60
N LEU A 103 6.22 -8.66 12.06
CA LEU A 103 5.16 -7.66 11.89
C LEU A 103 4.85 -6.85 13.15
N VAL A 104 4.94 -7.48 14.33
CA VAL A 104 4.66 -6.83 15.62
C VAL A 104 5.90 -6.23 16.29
N LYS A 105 7.08 -6.38 15.68
CA LYS A 105 8.31 -5.76 16.19
C LYS A 105 8.37 -4.30 15.72
N ALA A 106 8.91 -3.43 16.57
CA ALA A 106 9.23 -2.04 16.25
C ALA A 106 10.44 -1.90 15.29
N LYS A 107 10.70 -2.91 14.46
CA LYS A 107 11.84 -2.95 13.55
C LYS A 107 11.41 -3.53 12.20
N ILE A 108 11.80 -2.87 11.11
CA ILE A 108 11.63 -3.35 9.74
C ILE A 108 12.99 -3.69 9.14
N GLN A 109 13.12 -4.94 8.71
CA GLN A 109 14.28 -5.38 7.94
C GLN A 109 14.09 -5.04 6.46
N TYR A 110 15.17 -4.71 5.75
CA TYR A 110 15.12 -4.43 4.31
C TYR A 110 16.42 -4.84 3.60
N SER A 111 16.31 -5.29 2.35
CA SER A 111 17.47 -5.69 1.55
C SER A 111 18.10 -4.48 0.85
N PRO A 112 19.37 -4.14 1.11
CA PRO A 112 20.04 -2.99 0.50
C PRO A 112 20.54 -3.32 -0.93
N ILE A 113 19.62 -3.63 -1.84
CA ILE A 113 19.91 -4.14 -3.21
C ILE A 113 19.74 -3.10 -4.33
N ALA A 114 19.55 -1.82 -4.01
CA ALA A 114 19.25 -0.79 -4.99
C ALA A 114 20.30 -0.71 -6.11
N GLU A 115 21.58 -0.80 -5.77
CA GLU A 115 22.68 -0.75 -6.74
C GLU A 115 22.68 -1.97 -7.66
N GLU A 116 22.47 -3.16 -7.11
CA GLU A 116 22.37 -4.40 -7.87
C GLU A 116 21.16 -4.38 -8.82
N LEU A 117 20.02 -3.89 -8.35
CA LEU A 117 18.82 -3.70 -9.15
C LEU A 117 19.07 -2.73 -10.33
N MET A 118 19.80 -1.63 -10.10
CA MET A 118 20.15 -0.68 -11.15
C MET A 118 21.17 -1.28 -12.13
N TRP A 119 22.17 -2.00 -11.65
CA TRP A 119 23.16 -2.68 -12.49
C TRP A 119 22.47 -3.69 -13.41
N ALA A 120 21.64 -4.59 -12.87
CA ALA A 120 20.90 -5.58 -13.67
C ALA A 120 20.03 -4.93 -14.76
N ALA A 121 19.47 -3.74 -14.49
CA ALA A 121 18.64 -3.02 -15.46
C ALA A 121 19.43 -2.21 -16.51
N THR A 122 20.71 -1.92 -16.27
CA THR A 122 21.50 -0.98 -17.11
C THR A 122 22.71 -1.63 -17.79
N ASP A 123 23.27 -2.68 -17.21
CA ASP A 123 24.46 -3.37 -17.71
C ASP A 123 24.20 -3.97 -19.11
N PRO A 124 25.08 -3.75 -20.11
CA PRO A 124 24.89 -4.24 -21.47
C PRO A 124 24.68 -5.74 -21.59
N ASN A 125 25.27 -6.53 -20.69
CA ASN A 125 25.21 -7.99 -20.70
C ASN A 125 23.99 -8.53 -19.93
N GLN A 126 23.46 -7.76 -18.98
CA GLN A 126 22.33 -8.20 -18.14
C GLN A 126 20.98 -7.59 -18.53
N LYS A 127 20.95 -6.38 -19.08
CA LYS A 127 19.70 -5.61 -19.30
C LYS A 127 18.64 -6.29 -20.17
N ASN A 128 19.00 -7.37 -20.88
CA ASN A 128 18.08 -8.14 -21.71
C ASN A 128 17.70 -9.51 -21.09
N ASP A 129 18.30 -9.89 -19.96
CA ASP A 129 17.94 -11.08 -19.19
C ASP A 129 16.87 -10.72 -18.13
N PRO A 130 15.61 -11.18 -18.31
CA PRO A 130 14.57 -10.96 -17.31
C PRO A 130 14.82 -11.72 -16.01
N SER A 131 15.53 -12.85 -16.05
CA SER A 131 15.62 -13.78 -14.92
C SER A 131 16.27 -13.12 -13.72
N HIS A 132 17.40 -12.44 -13.93
CA HIS A 132 18.14 -11.81 -12.85
C HIS A 132 17.39 -10.61 -12.25
N LEU A 133 16.86 -9.71 -13.09
CA LEU A 133 16.12 -8.55 -12.62
C LEU A 133 14.86 -8.95 -11.85
N MET A 134 14.14 -9.96 -12.34
CA MET A 134 12.94 -10.46 -11.66
C MET A 134 13.28 -11.16 -10.35
N MET A 135 14.41 -11.86 -10.26
CA MET A 135 14.90 -12.44 -9.00
C MET A 135 15.21 -11.34 -7.97
N LEU A 136 15.92 -10.27 -8.36
CA LEU A 136 16.28 -9.17 -7.44
C LEU A 136 15.04 -8.49 -6.84
N ILE A 137 13.97 -8.33 -7.63
CA ILE A 137 12.70 -7.76 -7.15
C ILE A 137 12.10 -8.58 -6.00
N THR A 138 12.35 -9.90 -5.93
CA THR A 138 11.89 -10.76 -4.83
C THR A 138 12.60 -10.50 -3.49
N PHE A 139 13.64 -9.66 -3.49
CA PHE A 139 14.32 -9.19 -2.28
C PHE A 139 13.86 -7.78 -1.86
N THR A 140 12.99 -7.12 -2.64
CA THR A 140 12.44 -5.82 -2.27
C THR A 140 11.33 -5.98 -1.23
N THR A 141 11.35 -5.10 -0.23
CA THR A 141 10.28 -4.96 0.77
C THR A 141 9.54 -3.65 0.58
N SER A 142 8.22 -3.69 0.56
CA SER A 142 7.36 -2.51 0.57
C SER A 142 7.36 -1.88 1.95
N LEU A 143 8.28 -0.93 2.17
CA LEU A 143 8.45 -0.29 3.47
C LEU A 143 7.19 0.45 3.92
N TYR A 144 6.45 1.06 3.00
CA TYR A 144 5.26 1.84 3.36
C TYR A 144 4.20 0.98 4.05
N HIS A 145 3.95 -0.20 3.48
CA HIS A 145 3.01 -1.18 4.01
C HIS A 145 3.45 -1.67 5.41
N GLU A 146 4.71 -2.09 5.53
CA GLU A 146 5.28 -2.54 6.80
C GLU A 146 5.26 -1.45 7.88
N GLN A 147 5.61 -0.21 7.51
CA GLN A 147 5.58 0.96 8.39
C GLN A 147 4.16 1.18 8.92
N ASN A 148 3.17 1.14 8.03
CA ASN A 148 1.78 1.42 8.40
C ASN A 148 1.23 0.37 9.37
N HIS A 149 1.62 -0.91 9.27
CA HIS A 149 1.28 -1.88 10.32
C HIS A 149 1.75 -1.42 11.71
N ARG A 150 3.01 -1.01 11.86
CA ARG A 150 3.56 -0.61 13.18
C ARG A 150 2.93 0.69 13.68
N ILE A 151 2.65 1.62 12.76
CA ILE A 151 1.93 2.85 13.08
C ILE A 151 0.54 2.54 13.62
N LEU A 152 -0.18 1.64 12.96
CA LEU A 152 -1.53 1.25 13.33
C LEU A 152 -1.57 0.44 14.63
N TRP A 153 -0.57 -0.38 14.93
CA TRP A 153 -0.46 -1.09 16.21
C TRP A 153 -0.42 -0.15 17.42
N ASN A 154 0.11 1.06 17.24
CA ASN A 154 0.09 2.09 18.28
C ASN A 154 -1.17 2.97 18.25
N LEU A 155 -1.96 2.92 17.18
CA LEU A 155 -3.20 3.70 17.02
C LEU A 155 -4.45 2.92 17.47
N LEU A 156 -4.50 1.64 17.14
CA LEU A 156 -5.66 0.77 17.39
C LEU A 156 -5.69 0.34 18.86
N PRO A 157 -6.90 0.21 19.47
CA PRO A 157 -7.02 -0.45 20.76
C PRO A 157 -6.58 -1.92 20.67
N PRO A 158 -6.28 -2.58 21.80
CA PRO A 158 -5.84 -3.97 21.82
C PRO A 158 -6.82 -4.92 21.12
N PRO A 159 -6.31 -6.03 20.57
CA PRO A 159 -7.16 -7.06 19.98
C PRO A 159 -8.03 -7.75 21.05
N PRO A 160 -9.19 -8.31 20.66
CA PRO A 160 -10.04 -9.09 21.56
C PRO A 160 -9.34 -10.37 22.04
N LEU A 161 -9.74 -10.85 23.22
CA LEU A 161 -9.14 -12.01 23.88
C LEU A 161 -10.09 -13.20 23.87
N GLY A 162 -9.54 -14.40 23.64
CA GLY A 162 -10.26 -15.67 23.80
C GLY A 162 -11.25 -16.01 22.67
N ASP A 163 -11.58 -15.07 21.79
CA ASP A 163 -12.42 -15.28 20.61
C ASP A 163 -11.58 -15.23 19.32
N PRO A 164 -11.32 -16.39 18.69
CA PRO A 164 -10.56 -16.47 17.43
C PRO A 164 -11.22 -15.71 16.27
N GLU A 165 -12.55 -15.66 16.21
CA GLU A 165 -13.25 -14.97 15.12
C GLU A 165 -13.18 -13.47 15.30
N ALA A 166 -13.35 -12.97 16.53
CA ALA A 166 -13.16 -11.55 16.80
C ALA A 166 -11.71 -11.11 16.57
N LEU A 167 -10.72 -11.96 16.88
CA LEU A 167 -9.32 -11.70 16.55
C LEU A 167 -9.11 -11.63 15.04
N ARG A 168 -9.66 -12.59 14.29
CA ARG A 168 -9.61 -12.61 12.82
C ARG A 168 -10.17 -11.33 12.23
N ARG A 169 -11.36 -10.90 12.67
CA ARG A 169 -11.99 -9.63 12.24
C ARG A 169 -11.12 -8.41 12.57
N TYR A 170 -10.50 -8.37 13.75
CA TYR A 170 -9.57 -7.31 14.15
C TYR A 170 -8.36 -7.23 13.21
N LEU A 171 -7.72 -8.37 12.93
CA LEU A 171 -6.55 -8.45 12.05
C LEU A 171 -6.91 -8.10 10.60
N ASN A 172 -8.05 -8.59 10.12
CA ASN A 172 -8.59 -8.24 8.81
C ASN A 172 -8.89 -6.75 8.70
N PHE A 173 -9.44 -6.11 9.74
CA PHE A 173 -9.64 -4.67 9.74
C PHE A 173 -8.32 -3.90 9.68
N ALA A 174 -7.33 -4.29 10.49
CA ALA A 174 -6.02 -3.64 10.47
C ALA A 174 -5.34 -3.75 9.09
N GLU A 175 -5.38 -4.95 8.48
CA GLU A 175 -4.88 -5.19 7.13
C GLU A 175 -5.62 -4.35 6.09
N SER A 176 -6.95 -4.27 6.18
CA SER A 176 -7.78 -3.45 5.30
C SER A 176 -7.39 -1.98 5.34
N LEU A 177 -7.03 -1.48 6.52
CA LEU A 177 -6.59 -0.12 6.71
C LEU A 177 -5.19 0.10 6.09
N VAL A 178 -4.24 -0.84 6.26
CA VAL A 178 -2.92 -0.78 5.61
C VAL A 178 -3.05 -0.76 4.09
N ILE A 179 -3.82 -1.69 3.52
CA ILE A 179 -4.11 -1.75 2.08
C ILE A 179 -4.71 -0.44 1.59
N THR A 180 -5.62 0.16 2.35
CA THR A 180 -6.24 1.45 1.98
C THR A 180 -5.21 2.57 1.94
N LEU A 181 -4.24 2.56 2.85
CA LEU A 181 -3.13 3.49 2.81
C LEU A 181 -2.24 3.26 1.59
N ASP A 182 -1.96 2.01 1.21
CA ASP A 182 -1.24 1.68 -0.04
C ASP A 182 -1.97 2.23 -1.26
N MET A 183 -3.31 2.08 -1.30
CA MET A 183 -4.15 2.66 -2.35
C MET A 183 -4.03 4.20 -2.41
N ALA A 184 -3.99 4.85 -1.25
CA ALA A 184 -3.84 6.29 -1.15
C ALA A 184 -2.46 6.78 -1.64
N LEU A 185 -1.39 6.02 -1.35
CA LEU A 185 -0.05 6.26 -1.88
C LEU A 185 -0.03 6.11 -3.41
N GLY A 186 -0.60 5.02 -3.93
CA GLY A 186 -0.70 4.78 -5.37
C GLY A 186 -1.44 5.92 -6.09
N ASP A 187 -2.54 6.42 -5.52
CA ASP A 187 -3.29 7.54 -6.07
C ASP A 187 -2.55 8.89 -5.98
N GLU A 188 -1.75 9.12 -4.95
CA GLU A 188 -0.92 10.32 -4.82
C GLU A 188 0.16 10.38 -5.91
N LEU A 189 0.81 9.24 -6.16
CA LEU A 189 1.80 9.06 -7.22
C LEU A 189 1.14 9.09 -8.61
N GLY A 190 -0.08 8.59 -8.70
CA GLY A 190 -0.78 8.36 -9.96
C GLY A 190 -0.27 7.11 -10.68
N PRO A 191 -1.05 6.57 -11.63
CA PRO A 191 -0.84 5.21 -12.16
C PRO A 191 0.52 5.02 -12.82
N ALA A 192 1.10 6.09 -13.36
CA ALA A 192 2.35 6.02 -14.08
C ALA A 192 3.56 5.77 -13.18
N LEU A 193 3.68 6.56 -12.11
CA LEU A 193 4.76 6.45 -11.15
C LEU A 193 4.50 5.27 -10.22
N ALA A 194 3.26 5.07 -9.76
CA ALA A 194 2.90 3.96 -8.89
C ALA A 194 3.17 2.59 -9.54
N SER A 195 2.95 2.42 -10.86
CA SER A 195 3.33 1.18 -11.56
C SER A 195 4.83 0.87 -11.49
N LEU A 196 5.70 1.89 -11.49
CA LEU A 196 7.15 1.67 -11.33
C LEU A 196 7.48 1.13 -9.94
N PHE A 197 6.93 1.74 -8.89
CA PHE A 197 7.15 1.28 -7.52
C PHE A 197 6.52 -0.10 -7.28
N TYR A 198 5.33 -0.34 -7.83
CA TYR A 198 4.64 -1.63 -7.76
C TYR A 198 5.44 -2.74 -8.43
N LEU A 199 5.88 -2.53 -9.68
CA LEU A 199 6.62 -3.55 -10.43
C LEU A 199 8.03 -3.81 -9.88
N THR A 200 8.57 -2.91 -9.06
CA THR A 200 9.84 -3.12 -8.34
C THR A 200 9.66 -3.71 -6.94
N GLY A 201 8.42 -3.94 -6.50
CA GLY A 201 8.10 -4.44 -5.16
C GLY A 201 8.21 -3.40 -4.05
N VAL A 202 8.37 -2.11 -4.40
CA VAL A 202 8.51 -1.00 -3.43
C VAL A 202 7.16 -0.56 -2.87
N THR A 203 6.06 -0.79 -3.58
CA THR A 203 4.67 -0.52 -3.14
C THR A 203 3.74 -1.66 -3.52
N TYR A 204 2.59 -1.80 -2.84
CA TYR A 204 1.61 -2.86 -3.15
C TYR A 204 0.46 -2.45 -4.08
N ASP A 205 0.29 -1.16 -4.36
CA ASP A 205 -0.79 -0.68 -5.24
C ASP A 205 -0.21 0.08 -6.46
N PRO A 206 -0.64 -0.26 -7.69
CA PRO A 206 -0.15 0.36 -8.93
C PRO A 206 -0.75 1.75 -9.20
N GLY A 207 -1.57 2.27 -8.30
CA GLY A 207 -2.23 3.57 -8.36
C GLY A 207 -3.39 3.61 -9.34
N THR A 208 -4.30 4.56 -9.11
CA THR A 208 -5.41 4.82 -10.03
C THR A 208 -5.54 6.32 -10.33
N VAL A 209 -6.52 6.65 -11.16
CA VAL A 209 -6.91 8.03 -11.43
C VAL A 209 -8.02 8.52 -10.49
N ALA A 210 -8.44 7.71 -9.50
CA ALA A 210 -9.61 8.00 -8.65
C ALA A 210 -9.50 9.36 -7.95
N LYS A 211 -8.40 9.62 -7.24
CA LYS A 211 -8.14 10.91 -6.57
C LYS A 211 -8.27 12.10 -7.52
N ARG A 212 -7.65 12.00 -8.70
CA ARG A 212 -7.69 13.05 -9.72
C ARG A 212 -9.10 13.27 -10.26
N ASP A 213 -9.82 12.20 -10.56
CA ASP A 213 -11.17 12.26 -11.14
C ASP A 213 -12.17 12.82 -10.10
N LEU A 214 -12.07 12.41 -8.83
CA LEU A 214 -12.83 12.97 -7.70
C LEU A 214 -12.53 14.46 -7.46
N MET A 215 -11.27 14.86 -7.56
CA MET A 215 -10.91 16.28 -7.45
C MET A 215 -11.48 17.11 -8.62
N LYS A 216 -11.65 16.52 -9.81
CA LYS A 216 -12.26 17.21 -10.96
C LYS A 216 -13.76 17.40 -10.78
N THR A 217 -14.48 16.44 -10.20
CA THR A 217 -15.93 16.56 -9.99
C THR A 217 -16.28 17.66 -8.98
N GLN A 218 -15.43 17.89 -7.97
CA GLN A 218 -15.68 18.86 -6.89
C GLN A 218 -14.91 20.18 -7.01
N LYS A 219 -14.17 20.40 -8.11
CA LYS A 219 -13.43 21.66 -8.35
C LYS A 219 -14.30 22.92 -8.34
N LYS A 220 -15.62 22.79 -8.51
CA LYS A 220 -16.58 23.89 -8.49
C LYS A 220 -17.04 24.30 -7.07
N ASN A 221 -16.86 23.45 -6.04
CA ASN A 221 -17.58 23.61 -4.77
C ASN A 221 -16.71 23.90 -3.53
N SER A 222 -15.49 23.35 -3.40
CA SER A 222 -14.46 23.73 -2.39
C SER A 222 -13.34 22.67 -2.32
N PRO A 223 -12.06 23.03 -2.07
CA PRO A 223 -10.99 22.08 -1.77
C PRO A 223 -11.29 21.13 -0.60
N SER A 224 -12.00 21.59 0.44
CA SER A 224 -12.35 20.77 1.60
C SER A 224 -13.38 19.69 1.24
N ALA A 225 -14.35 20.01 0.38
CA ALA A 225 -15.34 19.07 -0.11
C ALA A 225 -14.69 17.97 -0.97
N ALA A 226 -13.74 18.33 -1.84
CA ALA A 226 -12.97 17.37 -2.62
C ALA A 226 -12.14 16.42 -1.74
N LYS A 227 -11.52 16.95 -0.68
CA LYS A 227 -10.77 16.15 0.31
C LYS A 227 -11.69 15.15 1.03
N ARG A 228 -12.85 15.61 1.52
CA ARG A 228 -13.84 14.75 2.19
C ARG A 228 -14.37 13.67 1.26
N LEU A 229 -14.67 13.99 0.01
CA LEU A 229 -15.15 13.03 -0.97
C LEU A 229 -14.08 11.95 -1.25
N TYR A 230 -12.81 12.34 -1.33
CA TYR A 230 -11.71 11.39 -1.47
C TYR A 230 -11.55 10.49 -0.25
N ARG A 231 -11.63 11.03 0.97
CA ARG A 231 -11.62 10.20 2.18
C ARG A 231 -12.82 9.25 2.24
N ASN A 232 -14.01 9.66 1.78
CA ASN A 232 -15.16 8.74 1.66
C ASN A 232 -14.89 7.62 0.65
N TYR A 233 -14.21 7.90 -0.46
CA TYR A 233 -13.77 6.87 -1.40
C TYR A 233 -12.79 5.89 -0.76
N LEU A 234 -11.83 6.37 0.04
CA LEU A 234 -10.91 5.52 0.80
C LEU A 234 -11.64 4.69 1.87
N GLN A 235 -12.63 5.26 2.57
CA GLN A 235 -13.48 4.53 3.52
C GLN A 235 -14.28 3.41 2.84
N ALA A 236 -14.82 3.68 1.64
CA ALA A 236 -15.48 2.65 0.85
C ALA A 236 -14.49 1.55 0.47
N ALA A 237 -13.29 1.90 -0.01
CA ALA A 237 -12.27 0.92 -0.37
C ALA A 237 -11.83 0.06 0.83
N LEU A 238 -11.65 0.69 2.00
CA LEU A 238 -11.35 0.00 3.25
C LEU A 238 -12.42 -1.01 3.60
N HIS A 239 -13.68 -0.58 3.63
CA HIS A 239 -14.78 -1.46 4.03
C HIS A 239 -14.98 -2.59 3.02
N SER A 240 -14.84 -2.31 1.72
CA SER A 240 -14.87 -3.35 0.69
C SER A 240 -13.74 -4.36 0.88
N THR A 241 -12.51 -3.91 1.13
CA THR A 241 -11.36 -4.78 1.43
C THR A 241 -11.64 -5.65 2.65
N PHE A 242 -12.15 -5.06 3.74
CA PHE A 242 -12.52 -5.81 4.94
C PHE A 242 -13.52 -6.92 4.63
N LEU A 243 -14.60 -6.61 3.91
CA LEU A 243 -15.60 -7.60 3.53
C LEU A 243 -15.03 -8.70 2.63
N HIS A 244 -14.10 -8.39 1.73
CA HIS A 244 -13.41 -9.42 0.93
C HIS A 244 -12.52 -10.33 1.79
N LEU A 245 -11.77 -9.79 2.76
CA LEU A 245 -10.97 -10.59 3.69
C LEU A 245 -11.83 -11.43 4.65
N GLU A 246 -13.05 -10.98 4.92
CA GLU A 246 -14.10 -11.72 5.62
C GLU A 246 -14.85 -12.72 4.72
N LEU A 247 -14.42 -12.90 3.46
CA LEU A 247 -15.00 -13.85 2.49
C LEU A 247 -16.49 -13.60 2.17
N TYR A 248 -16.95 -12.35 2.25
CA TYR A 248 -18.28 -11.99 1.80
C TYR A 248 -18.40 -12.16 0.28
N ASN A 249 -19.60 -12.57 -0.18
CA ASN A 249 -19.91 -12.66 -1.59
C ASN A 249 -19.75 -11.28 -2.29
N ALA A 250 -19.03 -11.26 -3.41
CA ALA A 250 -18.69 -10.04 -4.14
C ALA A 250 -19.92 -9.19 -4.53
N ASP A 251 -21.01 -9.82 -4.96
CA ASP A 251 -22.25 -9.10 -5.34
C ASP A 251 -22.86 -8.37 -4.12
N ASN A 252 -22.75 -8.99 -2.94
CA ASN A 252 -23.21 -8.39 -1.69
C ASN A 252 -22.31 -7.24 -1.23
N VAL A 253 -20.99 -7.31 -1.50
CA VAL A 253 -20.06 -6.23 -1.18
C VAL A 253 -20.39 -4.97 -1.98
N GLU A 254 -20.63 -5.07 -3.29
CA GLU A 254 -21.00 -3.91 -4.12
C GLU A 254 -22.27 -3.23 -3.60
N ALA A 255 -23.33 -4.01 -3.33
CA ALA A 255 -24.60 -3.50 -2.82
C ALA A 255 -24.47 -2.85 -1.43
N ALA A 256 -23.73 -3.48 -0.51
CA ALA A 256 -23.49 -2.94 0.83
C ALA A 256 -22.76 -1.58 0.77
N ILE A 257 -21.75 -1.47 -0.08
CA ILE A 257 -20.91 -0.28 -0.18
C ILE A 257 -21.67 0.88 -0.83
N GLN A 258 -22.49 0.62 -1.83
CA GLN A 258 -23.39 1.65 -2.39
C GLN A 258 -24.39 2.16 -1.35
N LYS A 259 -24.91 1.28 -0.49
CA LYS A 259 -25.84 1.66 0.59
C LYS A 259 -25.16 2.47 1.70
N LEU A 260 -23.93 2.12 2.09
CA LEU A 260 -23.17 2.84 3.12
C LEU A 260 -22.59 4.17 2.64
N PHE A 261 -22.25 4.27 1.35
CA PHE A 261 -21.64 5.46 0.76
C PHE A 261 -22.43 5.99 -0.45
N PRO A 262 -23.71 6.37 -0.28
CA PRO A 262 -24.61 6.71 -1.39
C PRO A 262 -24.16 7.94 -2.19
N THR A 263 -23.33 8.81 -1.59
CA THR A 263 -22.82 10.04 -2.22
C THR A 263 -21.69 9.79 -3.22
N LEU A 264 -21.13 8.57 -3.28
CA LEU A 264 -20.01 8.25 -4.16
C LEU A 264 -20.44 7.87 -5.58
N GLY A 265 -21.69 7.45 -5.80
CA GLY A 265 -22.16 6.95 -7.10
C GLY A 265 -21.20 5.89 -7.67
N ASP A 266 -20.76 6.07 -8.92
CA ASP A 266 -19.81 5.16 -9.59
C ASP A 266 -18.47 4.98 -8.86
N PHE A 267 -18.07 5.92 -8.00
CA PHE A 267 -16.83 5.77 -7.23
C PHE A 267 -16.94 4.69 -6.15
N ALA A 268 -18.14 4.38 -5.65
CA ALA A 268 -18.35 3.24 -4.77
C ALA A 268 -17.98 1.93 -5.47
N LEU A 269 -18.48 1.76 -6.70
CA LEU A 269 -18.18 0.59 -7.54
C LEU A 269 -16.68 0.50 -7.88
N ARG A 270 -16.03 1.64 -8.17
CA ARG A 270 -14.58 1.69 -8.40
C ARG A 270 -13.78 1.28 -7.15
N ALA A 271 -14.26 1.66 -5.96
CA ALA A 271 -13.63 1.26 -4.70
C ALA A 271 -13.73 -0.26 -4.50
N THR A 272 -14.92 -0.84 -4.65
CA THR A 272 -15.13 -2.29 -4.52
C THR A 272 -14.37 -3.11 -5.56
N ARG A 273 -14.33 -2.67 -6.82
CA ARG A 273 -13.52 -3.36 -7.85
C ARG A 273 -12.03 -3.31 -7.55
N ARG A 274 -11.55 -2.19 -6.98
CA ARG A 274 -10.14 -2.06 -6.59
C ARG A 274 -9.79 -2.97 -5.41
N SER A 275 -10.66 -3.05 -4.40
CA SER A 275 -10.48 -3.98 -3.28
C SER A 275 -10.58 -5.44 -3.68
N ALA A 276 -11.38 -5.78 -4.70
CA ALA A 276 -11.44 -7.14 -5.23
C ALA A 276 -10.15 -7.58 -5.97
N ASN A 277 -9.33 -6.63 -6.42
CA ASN A 277 -8.06 -6.90 -7.11
C ASN A 277 -6.87 -7.11 -6.15
N LEU A 278 -7.13 -7.30 -4.86
CA LEU A 278 -6.12 -7.80 -3.93
C LEU A 278 -5.59 -9.14 -4.45
N ASP A 279 -4.28 -9.35 -4.35
CA ASP A 279 -3.68 -10.57 -4.87
C ASP A 279 -4.39 -11.78 -4.27
N SER A 280 -4.89 -12.68 -5.11
CA SER A 280 -5.60 -13.87 -4.65
C SER A 280 -4.69 -14.78 -3.80
N MET A 281 -3.37 -14.72 -3.97
CA MET A 281 -2.44 -15.35 -3.02
C MET A 281 -2.48 -14.65 -1.66
N PHE A 282 -2.61 -13.32 -1.63
CA PHE A 282 -2.72 -12.55 -0.40
C PHE A 282 -3.94 -12.97 0.43
N ILE A 283 -5.10 -13.01 -0.23
CA ILE A 283 -6.40 -13.38 0.38
C ILE A 283 -6.44 -14.86 0.77
N ASN A 284 -6.07 -15.77 -0.13
CA ASN A 284 -6.36 -17.20 0.05
C ASN A 284 -5.29 -17.99 0.80
N LEU A 285 -4.04 -17.49 0.89
CA LEU A 285 -2.92 -18.26 1.45
C LEU A 285 -2.23 -17.54 2.60
N THR A 286 -1.98 -16.24 2.47
CA THR A 286 -1.17 -15.54 3.49
C THR A 286 -1.95 -15.11 4.70
N ASN A 287 -3.21 -14.70 4.56
CA ASN A 287 -3.92 -14.12 5.69
C ASN A 287 -4.46 -15.17 6.70
N PRO A 288 -5.22 -16.21 6.30
CA PRO A 288 -5.72 -17.20 7.26
C PRO A 288 -4.62 -18.02 7.94
N ASP A 289 -3.67 -18.57 7.15
CA ASP A 289 -2.59 -19.42 7.67
C ASP A 289 -1.67 -18.64 8.62
N TRP A 290 -1.34 -17.39 8.28
CA TRP A 290 -0.53 -16.53 9.16
C TRP A 290 -1.25 -16.23 10.48
N GLN A 291 -2.54 -15.94 10.43
CA GLN A 291 -3.33 -15.68 11.63
C GLN A 291 -3.42 -16.92 12.53
N GLU A 292 -3.60 -18.10 11.95
CA GLU A 292 -3.57 -19.36 12.69
C GLU A 292 -2.21 -19.59 13.36
N MET A 293 -1.11 -19.41 12.63
CA MET A 293 0.24 -19.63 13.13
C MET A 293 0.68 -18.58 14.18
N HIS A 294 0.28 -17.32 14.01
CA HIS A 294 0.87 -16.18 14.74
C HIS A 294 -0.10 -15.38 15.60
N GLY A 295 -1.42 -15.61 15.50
CA GLY A 295 -2.43 -14.81 16.19
C GLY A 295 -2.21 -14.69 17.70
N LYS A 296 -1.82 -15.78 18.38
CA LYS A 296 -1.48 -15.77 19.83
C LYS A 296 -0.29 -14.85 20.14
N THR A 297 0.71 -14.83 19.27
CA THR A 297 1.89 -13.96 19.44
C THR A 297 1.50 -12.50 19.24
N VAL A 298 0.63 -12.23 18.25
CA VAL A 298 0.11 -10.88 17.99
C VAL A 298 -0.68 -10.36 19.18
N VAL A 299 -1.62 -11.14 19.70
CA VAL A 299 -2.40 -10.76 20.90
C VAL A 299 -1.47 -10.41 22.06
N LYS A 300 -0.50 -11.28 22.36
CA LYS A 300 0.47 -11.05 23.44
C LYS A 300 1.30 -9.78 23.22
N ALA A 301 1.67 -9.47 21.98
CA ALA A 301 2.45 -8.28 21.65
C ALA A 301 1.61 -6.99 21.78
N LEU A 302 0.34 -7.01 21.37
CA LEU A 302 -0.53 -5.84 21.27
C LEU A 302 -1.39 -5.56 22.51
N GLN A 303 -1.36 -6.41 23.52
CA GLN A 303 -2.18 -6.29 24.75
C GLN A 303 -1.90 -5.06 25.64
N LYS A 304 -0.98 -4.16 25.28
CA LYS A 304 -0.33 -3.25 26.25
C LYS A 304 -0.92 -1.84 26.40
N GLN A 305 -2.00 -1.46 25.72
CA GLN A 305 -2.26 -0.02 25.51
C GLN A 305 -3.68 0.54 25.80
N SER A 306 -4.69 -0.27 26.18
CA SER A 306 -6.02 0.26 26.55
C SER A 306 -6.84 -0.74 27.37
N PRO A 307 -7.74 -0.30 28.28
CA PRO A 307 -8.55 -1.22 29.09
C PRO A 307 -9.64 -1.96 28.30
N GLN A 308 -10.06 -1.46 27.13
CA GLN A 308 -11.09 -2.12 26.32
C GLN A 308 -10.56 -2.55 24.95
N PRO A 309 -10.74 -3.83 24.58
CA PRO A 309 -10.36 -4.31 23.26
C PRO A 309 -11.26 -3.74 22.17
N LEU A 310 -10.72 -3.58 20.96
CA LEU A 310 -11.51 -3.23 19.79
C LEU A 310 -12.23 -4.48 19.29
N VAL A 311 -13.55 -4.50 19.40
CA VAL A 311 -14.40 -5.55 18.83
C VAL A 311 -15.02 -5.02 17.55
N ILE A 312 -14.68 -5.66 16.43
CA ILE A 312 -15.28 -5.37 15.12
C ILE A 312 -16.57 -6.18 14.98
N SER A 313 -17.66 -5.50 14.59
CA SER A 313 -18.97 -6.12 14.43
C SER A 313 -18.96 -7.19 13.33
N GLU A 314 -19.76 -8.23 13.51
CA GLU A 314 -20.01 -9.26 12.50
C GLU A 314 -20.96 -8.75 11.41
N ASN A 315 -21.79 -7.75 11.75
CA ASN A 315 -22.73 -7.17 10.83
C ASN A 315 -21.98 -6.30 9.80
N PRO A 316 -22.03 -6.64 8.50
CA PRO A 316 -21.28 -5.92 7.46
C PRO A 316 -21.78 -4.48 7.29
N MET A 317 -22.93 -4.11 7.84
CA MET A 317 -23.47 -2.76 7.81
C MET A 317 -23.03 -1.90 9.01
N GLU A 318 -22.41 -2.49 10.03
CA GLU A 318 -21.92 -1.79 11.21
C GLU A 318 -20.43 -1.49 11.07
N ASN A 319 -20.11 -0.33 10.50
CA ASN A 319 -18.74 0.09 10.23
C ASN A 319 -18.27 1.31 11.04
N HIS A 320 -18.99 1.67 12.10
CA HIS A 320 -18.74 2.92 12.84
C HIS A 320 -17.32 3.00 13.41
N PHE A 321 -16.85 1.95 14.07
CA PHE A 321 -15.49 1.92 14.62
C PHE A 321 -14.45 1.90 13.51
N GLN A 322 -14.66 1.09 12.47
CA GLN A 322 -13.76 1.06 11.30
C GLN A 322 -13.61 2.47 10.71
N TYR A 323 -14.73 3.16 10.50
CA TYR A 323 -14.77 4.52 9.98
C TYR A 323 -13.98 5.48 10.89
N LEU A 324 -14.25 5.46 12.20
CA LEU A 324 -13.59 6.34 13.18
C LEU A 324 -12.07 6.16 13.20
N PHE A 325 -11.58 4.91 13.27
CA PHE A 325 -10.15 4.65 13.33
C PHE A 325 -9.45 4.93 11.99
N ALA A 326 -10.14 4.70 10.87
CA ALA A 326 -9.63 5.10 9.57
C ALA A 326 -9.50 6.62 9.45
N GLU A 327 -10.46 7.41 9.94
CA GLU A 327 -10.33 8.88 9.97
C GLU A 327 -9.14 9.33 10.83
N LYS A 328 -8.93 8.72 11.99
CA LYS A 328 -7.75 9.01 12.83
C LYS A 328 -6.43 8.68 12.11
N ALA A 329 -6.37 7.54 11.41
CA ALA A 329 -5.20 7.17 10.62
C ALA A 329 -4.95 8.14 9.46
N PHE A 330 -6.03 8.57 8.78
CA PHE A 330 -5.94 9.56 7.72
C PHE A 330 -5.44 10.92 8.25
N ASP A 331 -5.93 11.37 9.41
CA ASP A 331 -5.45 12.60 10.02
C ASP A 331 -3.98 12.50 10.44
N LEU A 332 -3.59 11.38 11.06
CA LEU A 332 -2.22 11.12 11.48
C LEU A 332 -1.22 11.14 10.32
N LEU A 333 -1.64 10.70 9.13
CA LEU A 333 -0.80 10.61 7.93
C LEU A 333 -1.03 11.76 6.92
N GLY A 334 -1.86 12.75 7.29
CA GLY A 334 -2.08 13.95 6.46
C GLY A 334 -2.97 13.75 5.22
N LEU A 335 -3.79 12.70 5.19
CA LEU A 335 -4.72 12.37 4.08
C LEU A 335 -5.98 13.23 4.03
#